data_AF-A0A2T2W8M0-F1
#
_entry.id   AF-A0A2T2W8M0-F1
#
_cell.length_a   1.000
_cell.length_b   1.000
_cell.length_c   1.000
_cell.angle_alpha   90.00
_cell.angle_beta   90.00
_cell.angle_gamma   90.00
#
_symmetry.space_group_name_H-M   'P 1'
#
loop_
_entity.id
_entity.type
_entity.pdbx_description
1 polymer ?
#
loop_
_entity_poly.entity_id
_entity_poly.type
_entity_poly.pdbx_seq_one_letter_code
_entity_poly.pdbx_strand_id
1 'polypeptide(L)'
;MPTLTRVSTTDMEVTSIRLERSLKEKLKTLAGDRGYQALIRDILWQYVEQGPTECSAQVQADDICASFGAVAEREQVCALTGNPILANAPMRLGLTTQGRLVPLSVE
;
A
#
# COMPACT_ATOMS: atom_id res chain seq x y z
N MET A 1 -24.34 4.77 -4.89
CA MET A 1 -24.14 3.64 -3.96
C MET A 1 -23.63 2.46 -4.76
N PRO A 2 -22.36 2.03 -4.63
CA PRO A 2 -21.92 0.81 -5.29
C PRO A 2 -22.35 -0.39 -4.45
N THR A 3 -23.22 -1.20 -5.04
CA THR A 3 -23.66 -2.50 -4.55
C THR A 3 -22.47 -3.46 -4.60
N LEU A 4 -21.84 -3.72 -3.45
CA LEU A 4 -20.87 -4.80 -3.27
C LEU A 4 -21.56 -6.12 -3.63
N THR A 5 -21.23 -6.65 -4.80
CA THR A 5 -21.62 -7.98 -5.27
C THR A 5 -21.18 -9.00 -4.23
N ARG A 6 -22.16 -9.52 -3.48
CA ARG A 6 -22.01 -10.56 -2.47
C ARG A 6 -21.66 -11.86 -3.20
N VAL A 7 -20.38 -12.08 -3.48
CA VAL A 7 -19.88 -13.35 -4.02
C VAL A 7 -20.30 -14.46 -3.06
N SER A 8 -20.95 -15.49 -3.61
CA SER A 8 -21.41 -16.67 -2.87
C SER A 8 -20.21 -17.40 -2.26
N THR A 9 -20.35 -17.87 -1.02
CA THR A 9 -19.32 -18.69 -0.34
C THR A 9 -19.07 -20.03 -1.03
N THR A 10 -19.92 -20.42 -2.00
CA THR A 10 -19.83 -21.67 -2.76
C THR A 10 -18.60 -21.74 -3.68
N ASP A 11 -18.09 -20.59 -4.12
CA ASP A 11 -16.95 -20.51 -5.06
C ASP A 11 -15.64 -20.10 -4.37
N MET A 12 -15.62 -20.04 -3.04
CA MET A 12 -14.47 -19.51 -2.29
C MET A 12 -13.49 -20.62 -1.88
N GLU A 13 -12.21 -20.39 -2.12
CA GLU A 13 -11.14 -21.25 -1.60
C GLU A 13 -10.85 -20.95 -0.12
N VAL A 14 -10.79 -22.00 0.70
CA VAL A 14 -10.49 -21.88 2.12
C VAL A 14 -8.99 -22.01 2.34
N THR A 15 -8.33 -20.90 2.68
CA THR A 15 -6.90 -20.89 3.03
C THR A 15 -6.70 -20.77 4.54
N SER A 16 -5.73 -21.51 5.09
CA SER A 16 -5.32 -21.40 6.49
C SER A 16 -4.21 -20.36 6.66
N ILE A 17 -4.52 -19.24 7.30
CA ILE A 17 -3.54 -18.18 7.62
C ILE A 17 -3.16 -18.27 9.10
N ARG A 18 -1.85 -18.34 9.39
CA ARG A 18 -1.34 -18.29 10.77
C ARG A 18 -1.16 -16.84 11.21
N LEU A 19 -1.74 -16.50 12.36
CA LEU A 19 -1.67 -15.16 12.95
C LEU A 19 -1.31 -15.28 14.42
N GLU A 20 -0.64 -14.25 14.94
CA GLU A 20 -0.42 -14.11 16.36
C GLU A 20 -1.75 -14.05 17.12
N ARG A 21 -1.79 -14.62 18.33
CA ARG A 21 -3.00 -14.61 19.16
C ARG A 21 -3.47 -13.20 19.46
N SER A 22 -2.54 -12.31 19.80
CA SER A 22 -2.79 -10.88 20.09
C SER A 22 -3.43 -10.16 18.89
N LEU A 23 -2.89 -10.39 17.69
CA LEU A 23 -3.41 -9.81 16.46
C LEU A 23 -4.83 -10.33 16.15
N LYS A 24 -5.05 -11.63 16.26
CA LYS A 24 -6.36 -12.25 16.04
C LYS A 24 -7.44 -11.66 16.96
N GLU A 25 -7.14 -11.49 18.24
CA GLU A 25 -8.10 -10.94 19.20
C GLU A 25 -8.39 -9.46 18.91
N LYS A 26 -7.37 -8.64 18.61
CA LYS A 26 -7.58 -7.25 18.17
C LYS A 26 -8.48 -7.16 16.94
N LEU A 27 -8.23 -8.00 15.94
CA LEU A 27 -9.01 -8.04 14.70
C LEU A 27 -10.46 -8.47 14.94
N LYS A 28 -10.71 -9.43 15.86
CA LYS A 28 -12.07 -9.79 16.25
C LYS A 28 -12.79 -8.62 16.95
N THR A 29 -12.13 -7.94 17.86
CA THR A 29 -12.70 -6.77 18.54
C THR A 29 -13.04 -5.67 17.54
N LEU A 30 -12.17 -5.42 16.56
CA LEU A 30 -12.42 -4.46 15.48
C LEU A 30 -13.55 -4.89 14.53
N ALA A 31 -13.70 -6.19 14.29
CA ALA A 31 -14.72 -6.71 13.39
C ALA A 31 -16.15 -6.54 13.95
N GLY A 32 -16.32 -6.59 15.27
CA GLY A 32 -17.63 -6.48 15.92
C GLY A 32 -18.69 -7.35 15.23
N ASP A 33 -19.80 -6.73 14.86
CA ASP A 33 -20.95 -7.40 14.20
C ASP A 33 -20.72 -7.74 12.73
N ARG A 34 -19.69 -7.16 12.08
CA ARG A 34 -19.35 -7.46 10.67
C ARG A 34 -18.77 -8.86 10.51
N GLY A 35 -18.24 -9.43 11.60
CA GLY A 35 -17.64 -10.75 11.64
C GLY A 35 -16.19 -10.76 11.14
N TYR A 36 -15.35 -11.51 11.86
CA TYR A 36 -13.90 -11.58 11.62
C TYR A 36 -13.53 -11.94 10.18
N GLN A 37 -14.21 -12.92 9.58
CA GLN A 37 -13.88 -13.40 8.22
C GLN A 37 -14.17 -12.34 7.14
N ALA A 38 -15.26 -11.57 7.27
CA ALA A 38 -15.57 -10.49 6.35
C ALA A 38 -14.53 -9.38 6.44
N LEU A 39 -14.15 -8.99 7.67
CA LEU A 39 -13.12 -7.98 7.89
C LEU A 39 -11.78 -8.38 7.25
N ILE A 40 -11.32 -9.62 7.48
CA ILE A 40 -10.06 -10.10 6.90
C ILE A 40 -10.11 -10.04 5.37
N ARG A 41 -11.21 -10.49 4.77
CA ARG A 41 -11.37 -10.45 3.31
C ARG A 41 -11.32 -9.03 2.78
N ASP A 42 -11.99 -8.10 3.45
CA ASP A 42 -12.04 -6.71 3.02
C ASP A 42 -10.66 -6.04 3.14
N ILE A 43 -9.89 -6.37 4.20
CA ILE A 43 -8.49 -5.91 4.35
C ILE A 43 -7.61 -6.48 3.24
N LEU A 44 -7.75 -7.77 2.92
CA LEU A 44 -6.98 -8.41 1.84
C LEU A 44 -7.31 -7.80 0.48
N TRP A 45 -8.60 -7.57 0.18
CA TRP A 45 -9.00 -6.88 -1.04
C TRP A 45 -8.52 -5.46 -1.08
N GLN A 46 -8.63 -4.72 0.02
CA GLN A 46 -8.09 -3.38 0.11
C GLN A 46 -6.58 -3.35 -0.15
N TYR A 47 -5.82 -4.32 0.38
CA TYR A 47 -4.38 -4.44 0.11
C TYR A 47 -4.08 -4.72 -1.37
N VAL A 48 -4.89 -5.58 -2.02
CA VAL A 48 -4.75 -5.86 -3.45
C VAL A 48 -5.14 -4.66 -4.31
N GLU A 49 -6.25 -3.99 -4.00
CA GLU A 49 -6.77 -2.81 -4.72
C GLU A 49 -5.88 -1.58 -4.56
N GLN A 50 -5.29 -1.39 -3.37
CA GLN A 50 -4.33 -0.32 -3.12
C GLN A 50 -2.97 -0.57 -3.80
N GLY A 51 -2.78 -1.76 -4.36
CA GLY A 51 -1.47 -2.29 -4.75
C GLY A 51 -0.59 -2.47 -3.51
N PRO A 52 0.46 -3.30 -3.58
CA PRO A 52 1.38 -3.47 -2.46
C PRO A 52 1.89 -2.09 -2.02
N THR A 53 1.44 -1.66 -0.84
CA THR A 53 2.08 -0.58 -0.08
C THR A 53 3.30 -1.21 0.57
N GLU A 54 4.24 -1.62 -0.26
CA GLU A 54 5.59 -1.97 0.13
C GLU A 54 6.51 -1.02 -0.63
N CYS A 55 7.57 -0.60 0.06
CA CYS A 55 8.58 0.38 -0.34
C CYS A 55 9.37 0.03 -1.62
N SER A 56 8.78 -0.69 -2.58
CA SER A 56 9.38 -1.07 -3.85
C SER A 56 8.30 -1.51 -4.85
N ALA A 57 7.17 -0.80 -4.94
CA ALA A 57 6.52 -0.75 -6.24
C ALA A 57 7.57 -0.15 -7.17
N GLN A 58 8.08 -0.92 -8.12
CA GLN A 58 9.00 -0.44 -9.15
C GLN A 58 8.24 0.59 -9.98
N VAL A 59 8.17 1.82 -9.45
CA VAL A 59 7.68 2.97 -10.19
C VAL A 59 8.56 3.03 -11.43
N GLN A 60 7.96 2.93 -12.60
CA GLN A 60 8.70 3.16 -13.83
C GLN A 60 8.75 4.66 -14.09
N ALA A 61 9.74 5.12 -14.84
CA ALA A 61 9.83 6.55 -15.19
C ALA A 61 8.56 7.04 -15.90
N ASP A 62 7.92 6.17 -16.69
CA ASP A 62 6.68 6.44 -17.42
C ASP A 62 5.45 6.61 -16.51
N ASP A 63 5.52 6.13 -15.26
CA ASP A 63 4.44 6.31 -14.30
C ASP A 63 4.41 7.72 -13.68
N ILE A 64 5.44 8.55 -13.92
CA ILE A 64 5.59 9.88 -13.33
C ILE A 64 5.01 10.94 -14.26
N CYS A 65 3.85 11.49 -13.90
CA CYS A 65 3.16 12.49 -14.72
C CYS A 65 3.59 13.94 -14.43
N ALA A 66 4.14 14.20 -13.25
CA ALA A 66 4.70 15.50 -12.87
C ALA A 66 5.78 15.32 -11.79
N SER A 67 6.67 16.30 -11.66
CA SER A 67 7.64 16.31 -10.57
C SER A 67 8.08 17.72 -10.19
N PHE A 68 8.41 17.91 -8.91
CA PHE A 68 8.83 19.19 -8.34
C PHE A 68 10.01 19.02 -7.38
N GLY A 69 10.78 20.10 -7.19
CA GLY A 69 11.93 20.10 -6.28
C GLY A 69 11.49 20.01 -4.81
N ALA A 70 12.23 19.25 -4.02
CA ALA A 70 12.00 19.07 -2.59
C ALA A 70 13.33 18.85 -1.84
N VAL A 71 13.26 18.88 -0.52
CA VAL A 71 14.37 18.51 0.36
C VAL A 71 13.91 17.37 1.26
N ALA A 72 14.72 16.32 1.38
CA ALA A 72 14.40 15.18 2.22
C ALA A 72 14.51 15.58 3.71
N GLU A 73 13.43 15.57 4.48
CA GLU A 73 13.52 15.87 5.93
C GLU A 73 14.22 14.75 6.74
N ARG A 74 14.20 13.53 6.19
CA ARG A 74 14.80 12.32 6.76
C ARG A 74 15.35 11.46 5.63
N GLU A 75 16.09 10.41 5.96
CA GLU A 75 16.56 9.45 4.97
C GLU A 75 15.38 8.83 4.21
N GLN A 76 15.48 8.80 2.89
CA GLN A 76 14.50 8.26 1.96
C GLN A 76 15.20 7.32 0.97
N VAL A 77 14.42 6.62 0.16
CA VAL A 77 14.93 5.75 -0.91
C VAL A 77 14.28 6.16 -2.22
N CYS A 78 15.07 6.38 -3.26
CA CYS A 78 14.56 6.72 -4.59
C CYS A 78 13.65 5.61 -5.12
N ALA A 79 12.43 5.97 -5.53
CA ALA A 79 11.43 5.02 -6.00
C ALA A 79 11.76 4.37 -7.36
N LEU A 80 12.64 5.00 -8.17
CA LEU A 80 13.07 4.47 -9.47
C LEU A 80 14.32 3.59 -9.36
N THR A 81 15.34 4.07 -8.64
CA THR A 81 16.67 3.43 -8.61
C THR A 81 16.92 2.60 -7.35
N GLY A 82 16.15 2.81 -6.28
CA GLY A 82 16.43 2.23 -4.97
C GLY A 82 17.62 2.88 -4.25
N ASN A 83 18.23 3.93 -4.82
CA ASN A 83 19.36 4.61 -4.20
C ASN A 83 18.91 5.37 -2.94
N PRO A 84 19.72 5.37 -1.87
CA PRO A 84 19.41 6.14 -0.67
C PRO A 84 19.50 7.65 -0.95
N ILE A 85 18.58 8.40 -0.37
CA ILE A 85 18.54 9.87 -0.37
C ILE A 85 18.75 10.30 1.09
N LEU A 86 19.87 10.96 1.36
CA LEU A 86 20.23 11.36 2.72
C LEU A 86 19.28 12.44 3.27
N ALA A 87 19.18 12.49 4.60
CA ALA A 87 18.47 13.57 5.27
C ALA A 87 19.09 14.94 4.92
N ASN A 88 18.23 15.92 4.70
CA ASN A 88 18.51 17.29 4.23
C ASN A 88 19.13 17.39 2.83
N ALA A 89 19.18 16.29 2.07
CA ALA A 89 19.63 16.32 0.69
C ALA A 89 18.52 16.85 -0.24
N PRO A 90 18.87 17.55 -1.33
CA PRO A 90 17.92 17.87 -2.38
C PRO A 90 17.41 16.58 -3.03
N MET A 91 16.12 16.54 -3.33
CA MET A 91 15.46 15.44 -4.04
C MET A 91 14.37 16.00 -4.97
N ARG A 92 13.80 15.15 -5.82
CA ARG A 92 12.54 15.48 -6.50
C ARG A 92 11.40 14.66 -5.89
N LEU A 93 10.21 15.24 -5.82
CA LEU A 93 8.98 14.52 -5.55
C LEU A 93 8.24 14.31 -6.86
N GLY A 94 8.04 13.05 -7.25
CA GLY A 94 7.26 12.67 -8.41
C GLY A 94 5.81 12.43 -8.03
N LEU A 95 4.87 12.94 -8.83
CA LEU A 95 3.47 12.56 -8.78
C LEU A 95 3.24 11.43 -9.79
N THR A 96 2.77 10.28 -9.32
CA THR A 96 2.46 9.15 -10.20
C THR A 96 1.09 9.32 -10.86
N THR A 97 0.84 8.60 -11.96
CA THR A 97 -0.49 8.49 -12.60
C THR A 97 -1.59 8.01 -11.65
N GLN A 98 -1.22 7.30 -10.59
CA GLN A 98 -2.11 6.85 -9.51
C GLN A 98 -2.33 7.91 -8.42
N GLY A 99 -1.77 9.11 -8.57
CA GLY A 99 -1.92 10.22 -7.62
C GLY A 99 -1.05 10.11 -6.37
N ARG A 100 0.00 9.28 -6.39
CA ARG A 100 0.91 9.09 -5.25
C ARG A 100 2.14 9.99 -5.39
N LEU A 101 2.61 10.55 -4.28
CA LEU A 101 3.90 11.23 -4.22
C LEU A 101 5.01 10.25 -3.87
N VAL A 102 6.08 10.22 -4.67
CA VAL A 102 7.22 9.33 -4.49
C VAL A 102 8.55 10.11 -4.53
N PRO A 103 9.53 9.77 -3.68
CA PRO A 103 10.84 10.40 -3.68
C PRO A 103 11.69 9.92 -4.87
N LEU A 104 12.40 10.85 -5.51
CA LEU A 104 13.27 10.61 -6.66
C LEU A 104 14.64 11.23 -6.37
N SER A 105 15.72 10.50 -6.68
CA SER A 105 17.06 11.07 -6.68
C SER A 105 17.20 12.13 -7.78
N VAL A 106 18.12 13.08 -7.58
CA VAL A 106 18.39 14.18 -8.53
C VAL A 106 19.43 13.77 -9.59
N GLU A 107 19.64 12.47 -9.77
CA GLU A 107 20.57 11.93 -10.77
C GLU A 107 20.09 12.17 -12.20
#